data_AF-A0AAU5ZJ59-F1
#
_entry.id   AF-A0AAU5ZJ59-F1
#
_cell.length_a   1.000
_cell.length_b   1.000
_cell.length_c   1.000
_cell.angle_alpha   90.00
_cell.angle_beta   90.00
_cell.angle_gamma   90.00
#
_symmetry.space_group_name_H-M   'P 1'
#
loop_
_entity.id
_entity.type
_entity.pdbx_description
1 polymer ?
#
loop_
_entity_poly.entity_id
_entity_poly.type
_entity_poly.pdbx_seq_one_letter_code
_entity_poly.pdbx_strand_id
1 'polypeptide(L)'
;MEAPDDPGRLAFDHHRILADGVERARAKLEYSPLAAAFCPPEFTISELRGEYEAVWGTPLDPRNFHRTVTKTPDFVEPVGATTRDGGRPAQLFHRGTATRLHPPMTRG
;
A
#
# COMPACT_ATOMS: atom_id res chain seq x y z
N MET A 1 -39.38 -22.58 -8.96
CA MET A 1 -38.92 -21.95 -7.71
C MET A 1 -37.47 -21.55 -7.98
N GLU A 2 -37.28 -20.35 -8.50
CA GLU A 2 -35.97 -19.80 -8.85
C GLU A 2 -35.29 -19.39 -7.53
N ALA A 3 -34.09 -19.90 -7.27
CA ALA A 3 -33.30 -19.48 -6.11
C ALA A 3 -32.95 -18.00 -6.28
N PRO A 4 -32.97 -17.19 -5.21
CA PRO A 4 -32.60 -15.78 -5.32
C PRO A 4 -31.17 -15.66 -5.84
N ASP A 5 -30.96 -14.75 -6.81
CA ASP A 5 -29.65 -14.26 -7.21
C ASP A 5 -28.90 -13.82 -5.95
N ASP A 6 -27.90 -14.61 -5.56
CA ASP A 6 -26.98 -14.28 -4.48
C ASP A 6 -26.06 -13.17 -5.00
N PRO A 7 -26.11 -11.94 -4.46
CA PRO A 7 -25.27 -10.84 -4.91
C PRO A 7 -23.76 -11.11 -4.72
N GLY A 8 -23.38 -12.17 -3.98
CA GLY A 8 -22.00 -12.66 -3.89
C GLY A 8 -21.59 -13.64 -4.99
N ARG A 9 -22.54 -14.23 -5.75
CA ARG A 9 -22.26 -15.16 -6.85
C ARG A 9 -22.07 -14.40 -8.14
N LEU A 10 -20.81 -14.16 -8.46
CA LEU A 10 -20.43 -13.67 -9.78
C LEU A 10 -20.72 -14.74 -10.84
N ALA A 11 -21.30 -14.33 -11.95
CA ALA A 11 -21.61 -15.20 -13.08
C ALA A 11 -20.33 -15.84 -13.68
N PHE A 12 -20.46 -17.04 -14.25
CA PHE A 12 -19.37 -17.77 -14.91
C PHE A 12 -18.10 -17.88 -14.03
N ASP A 13 -16.92 -17.59 -14.58
CA ASP A 13 -15.63 -17.60 -13.90
C ASP A 13 -15.15 -16.19 -13.49
N HIS A 14 -16.06 -15.22 -13.42
CA HIS A 14 -15.73 -13.82 -13.05
C HIS A 14 -15.03 -13.70 -11.69
N HIS A 15 -15.27 -14.62 -10.75
CA HIS A 15 -14.54 -14.68 -9.49
C HIS A 15 -13.02 -14.93 -9.71
N ARG A 16 -12.66 -15.75 -10.71
CA ARG A 16 -11.26 -16.00 -11.09
C ARG A 16 -10.66 -14.77 -11.77
N ILE A 17 -11.41 -14.14 -12.69
CA ILE A 17 -10.96 -12.92 -13.38
C ILE A 17 -10.69 -11.79 -12.38
N LEU A 18 -11.57 -11.60 -11.39
CA LEU A 18 -11.37 -10.62 -10.33
C LEU A 18 -10.19 -11.00 -9.43
N ALA A 19 -10.07 -12.26 -9.01
CA ALA A 19 -8.94 -12.70 -8.20
C ALA A 19 -7.60 -12.48 -8.92
N ASP A 20 -7.51 -12.85 -10.20
CA ASP A 20 -6.33 -12.65 -11.03
C ASP A 20 -6.04 -11.16 -11.27
N GLY A 21 -7.08 -10.34 -11.45
CA GLY A 21 -6.97 -8.89 -11.59
C GLY A 21 -6.41 -8.23 -10.34
N VAL A 22 -6.94 -8.62 -9.17
CA VAL A 22 -6.46 -8.16 -7.86
C VAL A 22 -5.01 -8.61 -7.64
N GLU A 23 -4.66 -9.87 -7.91
CA GLU A 23 -3.29 -10.34 -7.72
C GLU A 23 -2.31 -9.63 -8.66
N ARG A 24 -2.68 -9.38 -9.92
CA ARG A 24 -1.87 -8.55 -10.83
C ARG A 24 -1.67 -7.13 -10.33
N ALA A 25 -2.72 -6.51 -9.77
CA ALA A 25 -2.61 -5.17 -9.19
C ALA A 25 -1.67 -5.16 -7.97
N ARG A 26 -1.79 -6.17 -7.09
CA ARG A 26 -0.93 -6.34 -5.92
C ARG A 26 0.54 -6.58 -6.31
N ALA A 27 0.79 -7.38 -7.35
CA ALA A 27 2.14 -7.62 -7.88
C ALA A 27 2.77 -6.33 -8.45
N LYS A 28 1.97 -5.43 -9.06
CA LYS A 28 2.49 -4.13 -9.52
C LYS A 28 2.94 -3.22 -8.37
N LEU A 29 2.34 -3.35 -7.18
CA LEU A 29 2.71 -2.56 -6.00
C LEU A 29 4.05 -2.98 -5.39
N GLU A 30 4.51 -4.21 -5.64
CA GLU A 30 5.83 -4.68 -5.20
C GLU A 30 6.96 -3.88 -5.86
N TYR A 31 6.72 -3.40 -7.08
CA TYR A 31 7.72 -2.68 -7.89
C TYR A 31 7.39 -1.21 -8.11
N SER A 32 6.27 -0.70 -7.61
CA SER A 32 5.85 0.68 -7.84
C SER A 32 5.49 1.41 -6.55
N PRO A 33 5.74 2.73 -6.47
CA PRO A 33 5.37 3.56 -5.34
C PRO A 33 3.87 3.91 -5.34
N LEU A 34 3.04 3.15 -6.07
CA LEU A 34 1.65 3.47 -6.31
C LEU A 34 0.82 3.48 -5.02
N ALA A 35 1.24 2.75 -3.97
CA ALA A 35 0.58 2.80 -2.67
C ALA A 35 0.58 4.21 -2.05
N ALA A 36 1.66 4.98 -2.26
CA ALA A 36 1.74 6.34 -1.79
C ALA A 36 0.76 7.29 -2.50
N ALA A 37 0.14 6.87 -3.61
CA ALA A 37 -0.91 7.63 -4.26
C ALA A 37 -2.28 7.51 -3.55
N PHE A 38 -2.45 6.53 -2.67
CA PHE A 38 -3.66 6.39 -1.83
C PHE A 38 -3.56 7.16 -0.51
N CYS A 39 -2.34 7.56 -0.14
CA CYS A 39 -2.11 8.39 1.04
C CYS A 39 -2.58 9.85 0.81
N PRO A 40 -2.91 10.59 1.88
CA PRO A 40 -3.06 12.04 1.84
C PRO A 40 -1.78 12.73 1.34
N PRO A 41 -1.81 14.05 1.02
CA PRO A 41 -0.61 14.78 0.58
C PRO A 41 0.57 14.69 1.56
N GLU A 42 0.28 14.68 2.86
CA GLU A 42 1.24 14.46 3.95
C GLU A 42 0.84 13.21 4.72
N PHE A 43 1.78 12.31 4.96
CA PHE A 43 1.53 11.07 5.67
C PHE A 43 2.74 10.62 6.47
N THR A 44 2.50 9.75 7.44
CA THR A 44 3.52 9.03 8.20
C THR A 44 3.86 7.71 7.52
N ILE A 45 5.07 7.18 7.77
CA ILE A 45 5.45 5.84 7.29
C ILE A 45 4.48 4.76 7.80
N SER A 46 3.87 4.96 8.97
CA SER A 46 2.89 4.04 9.55
C SER A 46 1.58 4.01 8.76
N GLU A 47 1.10 5.16 8.29
CA GLU A 47 -0.08 5.25 7.43
C GLU A 47 0.20 4.61 6.08
N LEU A 48 1.35 4.91 5.47
CA LEU A 48 1.78 4.27 4.23
C LEU A 48 1.85 2.74 4.38
N ARG A 49 2.37 2.23 5.50
CA ARG A 49 2.37 0.80 5.81
C ARG A 49 0.95 0.24 5.85
N GLY A 50 0.02 0.95 6.49
CA GLY A 50 -1.39 0.56 6.56
C GLY A 50 -2.03 0.39 5.18
N GLU A 51 -1.75 1.31 4.25
CA GLU A 51 -2.21 1.19 2.86
C GLU A 51 -1.65 -0.06 2.17
N TYR A 52 -0.35 -0.34 2.34
CA TYR A 52 0.26 -1.56 1.79
C TYR A 52 -0.34 -2.84 2.41
N GLU A 53 -0.54 -2.87 3.72
CA GLU A 53 -1.16 -4.00 4.43
C GLU A 53 -2.61 -4.21 4.00
N ALA A 54 -3.38 -3.14 3.78
CA ALA A 54 -4.75 -3.20 3.29
C ALA A 54 -4.80 -3.77 1.87
N VAL A 55 -3.90 -3.32 0.99
CA VAL A 55 -3.87 -3.82 -0.39
C VAL A 55 -3.34 -5.26 -0.48
N TRP A 56 -2.33 -5.63 0.31
CA TRP A 56 -1.75 -6.98 0.28
C TRP A 56 -2.45 -7.98 1.20
N GLY A 57 -3.29 -7.54 2.12
CA GLY A 57 -4.01 -8.39 3.07
C GLY A 57 -3.07 -9.16 4.01
N THR A 58 -1.85 -8.68 4.22
CA THR A 58 -0.84 -9.31 5.08
C THR A 58 -0.14 -8.25 5.93
N PRO A 59 0.16 -8.52 7.21
CA PRO A 59 0.93 -7.61 8.03
C PRO A 59 2.38 -7.50 7.53
N LEU A 60 2.94 -6.31 7.62
CA LEU A 60 4.31 -5.98 7.27
C LEU A 60 5.10 -5.65 8.54
N ASP A 61 6.35 -6.12 8.62
CA ASP A 61 7.24 -5.76 9.72
C ASP A 61 7.53 -4.25 9.70
N PRO A 62 7.18 -3.50 10.76
CA PRO A 62 7.33 -2.04 10.76
C PRO A 62 8.77 -1.57 10.59
N ARG A 63 9.74 -2.31 11.15
CA ARG A 63 11.15 -1.93 11.13
C ARG A 63 11.77 -2.14 9.74
N ASN A 64 11.47 -3.26 9.10
CA ASN A 64 11.88 -3.55 7.74
C ASN A 64 11.20 -2.60 6.75
N PHE A 65 9.90 -2.36 6.92
CA PHE A 65 9.15 -1.43 6.08
C PHE A 65 9.74 -0.03 6.14
N HIS A 66 9.93 0.51 7.35
CA HIS A 66 10.56 1.82 7.54
C HIS A 66 11.95 1.86 6.90
N ARG A 67 12.78 0.83 7.13
CA ARG A 67 14.12 0.76 6.55
C ARG A 67 14.09 0.76 5.02
N THR A 68 13.20 -0.01 4.41
CA THR A 68 13.04 -0.05 2.94
C THR A 68 12.60 1.31 2.44
N VAL A 69 11.52 1.87 2.97
CA VAL A 69 10.96 3.17 2.56
C VAL A 69 12.02 4.27 2.59
N THR A 70 12.77 4.39 3.69
CA THR A 70 13.76 5.47 3.85
C THR A 70 15.06 5.22 3.08
N LYS A 71 15.33 3.98 2.66
CA LYS A 71 16.51 3.65 1.85
C LYS A 71 16.23 3.67 0.36
N THR A 72 14.97 3.57 -0.06
CA THR A 72 14.60 3.66 -1.46
C THR A 72 14.71 5.12 -1.92
N PRO A 73 15.58 5.43 -2.88
CA PRO A 73 15.72 6.78 -3.41
C PRO A 73 14.41 7.29 -3.99
N ASP A 74 14.14 8.58 -3.78
CA ASP A 74 13.02 9.33 -4.35
C ASP A 74 11.63 8.75 -4.04
N PHE A 75 11.52 7.84 -3.09
CA PHE A 75 10.24 7.21 -2.77
C PHE A 75 9.37 8.09 -1.86
N VAL A 76 9.98 8.63 -0.81
CA VAL A 76 9.34 9.58 0.09
C VAL A 76 10.30 10.72 0.41
N GLU A 77 9.75 11.91 0.58
CA GLU A 77 10.50 13.12 0.90
C GLU A 77 10.06 13.65 2.26
N PRO A 78 10.98 13.95 3.19
CA PRO A 78 10.61 14.45 4.51
C PRO A 78 10.06 15.88 4.42
N VAL A 79 8.92 16.13 5.08
CA VAL A 79 8.30 17.47 5.16
C VAL A 79 9.06 18.39 6.12
N GLY A 80 9.83 17.80 7.04
CA GLY A 80 10.44 18.53 8.16
C GLY A 80 9.47 18.85 9.31
N ALA A 81 8.26 18.28 9.27
CA ALA A 81 7.25 18.39 10.30
C ALA A 81 6.95 17.02 10.94
N THR A 82 6.26 17.06 12.09
CA THR A 82 5.77 15.88 12.79
C THR A 82 4.29 16.01 13.09
N THR A 83 3.61 14.88 13.26
CA THR A 83 2.22 14.85 13.74
C THR A 83 2.08 15.55 15.08
N ARG A 84 0.90 16.13 15.34
CA ARG A 84 0.57 16.81 16.61
C ARG A 84 -0.53 16.09 17.41
N ASP A 85 -0.96 14.93 16.93
CA ASP A 85 -2.12 14.23 17.45
C ASP A 85 -1.74 13.36 18.65
N GLY A 86 -1.72 13.97 19.84
CA GLY A 86 -1.88 13.34 21.18
C GLY A 86 -0.91 12.22 21.61
N GLY A 87 -0.05 11.73 20.72
CA GLY A 87 0.88 10.62 20.92
C GLY A 87 2.32 10.99 20.58
N ARG A 88 3.18 9.98 20.40
CA ARG A 88 4.57 10.20 20.00
C ARG A 88 4.59 10.86 18.61
N PRO A 89 5.23 12.05 18.45
CA PRO A 89 5.28 12.73 17.17
C PRO A 89 5.95 11.84 16.12
N ALA A 90 5.23 11.59 15.02
CA ALA A 90 5.71 10.83 13.88
C ALA A 90 6.11 11.79 12.77
N GLN A 91 7.22 11.53 12.08
CA GLN A 91 7.69 12.36 10.97
C GLN A 91 6.71 12.28 9.80
N LEU A 92 6.43 13.44 9.21
CA LEU A 92 5.60 13.57 8.02
C LEU A 92 6.46 13.52 6.75
N PHE A 93 5.90 12.90 5.73
CA PHE A 93 6.49 12.70 4.42
C PHE A 93 5.51 13.08 3.32
N HIS A 94 6.06 13.49 2.18
CA HIS A 94 5.36 13.53 0.90
C HIS A 94 5.78 12.33 0.06
N ARG A 95 4.95 12.01 -0.94
CA ARG A 95 5.34 11.10 -2.02
C ARG A 95 6.47 11.74 -2.83
N GLY A 96 7.57 11.02 -3.01
CA GLY A 96 8.67 11.44 -3.89
C GLY A 96 8.41 11.10 -5.36
N THR A 97 9.38 11.41 -6.21
CA THR A 97 9.27 11.28 -7.67
C THR A 97 9.58 9.88 -8.22
N ALA A 98 9.85 8.89 -7.37
CA ALA A 98 10.12 7.54 -7.82
C ALA A 98 8.99 7.02 -8.71
N THR A 99 9.36 6.32 -9.78
CA THR A 99 8.43 5.60 -10.67
C THR A 99 8.57 4.09 -10.52
N ARG A 100 9.64 3.63 -9.87
CA ARG A 100 9.93 2.22 -9.60
C ARG A 100 10.67 2.07 -8.27
N LEU A 101 10.35 1.02 -7.52
CA LEU A 101 11.00 0.70 -6.24
C LEU A 101 12.20 -0.23 -6.46
N HIS A 102 13.37 0.20 -5.98
CA HIS A 102 14.60 -0.60 -5.96
C HIS A 102 15.28 -0.44 -4.59
N PRO A 103 15.43 -1.53 -3.80
CA PRO A 103 14.87 -2.88 -4.03
C PRO A 103 13.33 -2.89 -4.05
N PRO A 104 12.71 -3.93 -4.63
CA PRO A 104 11.26 -4.09 -4.57
C PRO A 104 10.80 -4.29 -3.12
N MET A 105 9.58 -3.87 -2.82
CA MET A 105 8.94 -4.24 -1.57
C MET A 105 8.38 -5.64 -1.70
N THR A 106 8.89 -6.57 -0.90
CA THR A 106 8.43 -7.96 -0.89
C THR A 106 7.36 -8.15 0.18
N ARG A 107 6.32 -8.92 -0.16
CA ARG A 107 5.43 -9.51 0.83
C ARG A 107 6.18 -10.68 1.46
N GLY A 108 6.65 -10.54 2.70
CA GLY A 108 7.17 -11.64 3.54
C GLY A 108 8.23 -12.53 2.92
#